data_AF-A0A9X4AUY8-F1
#
_entry.id   AF-A0A9X4AUY8-F1
#
_cell.length_a   1.000
_cell.length_b   1.000
_cell.length_c   1.000
_cell.angle_alpha   90.00
_cell.angle_beta   90.00
_cell.angle_gamma   90.00
#
_symmetry.space_group_name_H-M   'P 1'
#
loop_
_entity.id
_entity.type
_entity.pdbx_description
1 polymer ?
#
loop_
_entity_poly.entity_id
_entity_poly.type
_entity_poly.pdbx_seq_one_letter_code
_entity_poly.pdbx_strand_id
1 'polypeptide(L)'
;MRWALLPTVVLPLLGLACDRGPLPVPALASTAAPTASAPAPAAPNVEDEAIACRRRVADILASPASPGAPAFDAARIEILGRARGEPVVFVREPAPVPEENLDARLVPSARLFAKERPGGRVGGLRKRHRGDPRALRALVLREGYAYTSDPADALALVTQITLPDLFDEPRIHLLRGHEIRALDRVEVRREIRYQDAAGKPADLLFGDRVAVTEAELERPLHRDLAALADEIGFERARLRHTTESAIVADLRFGETWAAALLRGDGARLSLECIAEERPIRDAVRAFQDKTAQKRRAMQAIREAVSRAVDEALPFDRPEAEPDHFRDGILRPQWMTAYLQGRDSFSFEDKRYAVFDATGRPRPPEVCVDFVLDTYERAAGTWYRARGDKPGRAVGRLDFDESGIKNRRGVISFGEFAEAKPELFEVRRFRGEERIPFGERSRFFAELRDFADEVRPGDIVSIQGEKRDKHIHQHAIFVERADPVTGFPFGLADQMKRPRRRTWEGIMAEAPKRSLFYRARPRDEVFAKIDPGAP
;
A
#
# COMPACT_ATOMS: atom_id res chain seq x y z
N MET A 1 11.74 51.91 40.46
CA MET A 1 11.15 50.99 41.46
C MET A 1 11.71 49.60 41.15
N ARG A 2 12.89 49.22 41.67
CA ARG A 2 13.23 48.67 42.99
C ARG A 2 12.56 47.31 43.35
N TRP A 3 13.39 46.23 43.29
CA TRP A 3 13.51 45.01 44.14
C TRP A 3 12.31 44.01 44.15
N ALA A 4 12.43 42.68 44.25
CA ALA A 4 13.44 41.69 44.70
C ALA A 4 13.20 40.34 43.96
N LEU A 5 14.12 39.42 43.62
CA LEU A 5 15.20 38.66 44.28
C LEU A 5 14.79 37.57 45.32
N LEU A 6 15.07 36.31 44.92
CA LEU A 6 15.46 35.08 45.68
C LEU A 6 14.39 34.21 46.37
N PRO A 7 14.64 32.90 46.67
CA PRO A 7 15.92 32.16 46.60
C PRO A 7 15.93 30.76 45.95
N THR A 8 17.16 30.40 45.58
CA THR A 8 17.72 29.06 45.36
C THR A 8 17.71 28.23 46.65
N VAL A 9 17.33 26.95 46.58
CA VAL A 9 17.60 25.96 47.64
C VAL A 9 18.57 24.91 47.09
N VAL A 10 19.74 24.87 47.70
CA VAL A 10 20.76 23.82 47.61
C VAL A 10 20.48 22.82 48.74
N LEU A 11 20.52 21.52 48.43
CA LEU A 11 20.57 20.47 49.44
C LEU A 11 21.54 19.36 48.98
N PRO A 12 22.60 19.07 49.76
CA PRO A 12 23.50 17.93 49.56
C PRO A 12 23.14 16.77 50.51
N LEU A 13 23.54 15.54 50.14
CA LEU A 13 23.97 14.39 50.99
C LEU A 13 23.94 13.12 50.09
N LEU A 14 25.09 12.52 49.76
CA LEU A 14 25.67 11.34 50.46
C LEU A 14 24.62 10.23 50.59
N GLY A 15 24.71 9.09 49.91
CA GLY A 15 25.87 8.20 49.80
C GLY A 15 25.47 6.87 50.45
N LEU A 16 25.01 5.90 49.66
CA LEU A 16 24.84 4.51 50.07
C LEU A 16 25.23 3.61 48.89
N ALA A 17 26.42 3.02 49.04
CA ALA A 17 26.85 1.85 48.30
C ALA A 17 26.10 0.64 48.85
N CYS A 18 25.54 -0.17 47.96
CA CYS A 18 25.12 -1.54 48.28
C CYS A 18 25.70 -2.50 47.24
N ASP A 19 26.59 -3.34 47.73
CA ASP A 19 26.93 -4.71 47.35
C ASP A 19 26.66 -5.17 45.91
N ARG A 20 27.76 -5.30 45.16
CA ARG A 20 27.87 -6.33 44.13
C ARG A 20 28.06 -7.68 44.82
N GLY A 21 26.98 -8.46 44.88
CA GLY A 21 27.04 -9.87 45.26
C GLY A 21 27.97 -10.66 44.32
N PRO A 22 28.55 -11.78 44.80
CA PRO A 22 29.48 -12.59 44.03
C PRO A 22 28.79 -13.20 42.80
N LEU A 23 29.49 -13.16 41.67
CA LEU A 23 29.11 -13.85 40.45
C LEU A 23 28.93 -15.36 40.72
N PRO A 24 27.86 -16.00 40.21
CA PRO A 24 27.68 -17.43 40.38
C PRO A 24 28.80 -18.18 39.66
N VAL A 25 29.44 -19.09 40.40
CA VAL A 25 30.39 -20.07 39.89
C VAL A 25 29.70 -20.92 38.81
N PRO A 26 30.32 -21.14 37.63
CA PRO A 26 29.75 -22.02 36.63
C PRO A 26 29.66 -23.43 37.20
N ALA A 27 28.44 -23.95 37.31
CA ALA A 27 28.20 -25.33 37.67
C ALA A 27 28.87 -26.23 36.61
N LEU A 28 29.76 -27.10 37.09
CA LEU A 28 30.33 -28.19 36.31
C LEU A 28 29.20 -28.98 35.65
N ALA A 29 29.20 -29.00 34.32
CA ALA A 29 28.28 -29.79 33.52
C ALA A 29 28.39 -31.27 33.95
N SER A 30 27.31 -31.77 34.52
CA SER A 30 27.12 -33.20 34.75
C SER A 30 27.06 -33.90 33.39
N THR A 31 28.03 -34.75 33.11
CA THR A 31 28.02 -35.73 32.03
C THR A 31 27.00 -36.82 32.34
N ALA A 32 25.71 -36.48 32.23
CA ALA A 32 24.66 -37.47 32.12
C ALA A 32 24.72 -38.10 30.71
N ALA A 33 24.81 -39.42 30.68
CA ALA A 33 24.80 -40.20 29.43
C ALA A 33 23.53 -39.90 28.61
N PRO A 34 23.61 -39.87 27.26
CA PRO A 34 22.47 -39.60 26.41
C PRO A 34 21.45 -40.73 26.56
N THR A 35 20.34 -40.43 27.22
CA THR A 35 19.14 -41.26 27.17
C THR A 35 18.69 -41.30 25.72
N ALA A 36 18.69 -42.50 25.12
CA ALA A 36 18.23 -42.72 23.76
C ALA A 36 16.85 -42.07 23.56
N SER A 37 16.81 -40.99 22.79
CA SER A 37 15.56 -40.36 22.39
C SER A 37 14.79 -41.36 21.54
N ALA A 38 13.52 -41.58 21.88
CA ALA A 38 12.61 -42.35 21.05
C ALA A 38 12.66 -41.83 19.60
N PRO A 39 12.64 -42.71 18.59
CA PRO A 39 12.67 -42.28 17.19
C PRO A 39 11.52 -41.29 16.95
N ALA A 40 11.86 -40.15 16.35
CA ALA A 40 10.87 -39.17 15.93
C ALA A 40 9.81 -39.89 15.08
N PRO A 41 8.50 -39.59 15.26
CA PRO A 41 7.46 -40.18 14.44
C PRO A 41 7.81 -39.98 12.96
N ALA A 42 7.69 -41.05 12.16
CA ALA A 42 7.96 -40.98 10.73
C ALA A 42 7.17 -39.81 10.14
N ALA A 43 7.85 -38.95 9.38
CA ALA A 43 7.19 -37.84 8.71
C ALA A 43 6.03 -38.41 7.87
N PRO A 44 4.82 -37.81 7.94
CA PRO A 44 3.67 -38.27 7.18
C PRO A 44 4.03 -38.38 5.70
N ASN A 45 3.54 -39.44 5.05
CA ASN A 45 3.76 -39.63 3.63
C ASN A 45 3.10 -38.47 2.86
N VAL A 46 3.89 -37.78 2.04
CA VAL A 46 3.48 -36.64 1.21
C VAL A 46 2.30 -37.00 0.27
N GLU A 47 2.15 -38.27 -0.08
CA GLU A 47 1.00 -38.77 -0.85
C GLU A 47 -0.29 -38.80 0.00
N ASP A 48 -0.19 -39.21 1.27
CA ASP A 48 -1.33 -39.27 2.19
C ASP A 48 -1.85 -37.85 2.52
N GLU A 49 -0.96 -36.87 2.63
CA GLU A 49 -1.32 -35.45 2.78
C GLU A 49 -2.08 -34.92 1.55
N ALA A 50 -1.67 -35.31 0.35
CA ALA A 50 -2.35 -34.96 -0.91
C ALA A 50 -3.79 -35.49 -0.90
N ILE A 51 -3.96 -36.77 -0.56
CA ILE A 51 -5.24 -37.45 -0.52
C ILE A 51 -6.14 -36.82 0.54
N ALA A 52 -5.61 -36.54 1.73
CA ALA A 52 -6.35 -35.87 2.80
C ALA A 52 -6.76 -34.44 2.40
N CYS A 53 -5.90 -33.69 1.70
CA CYS A 53 -6.23 -32.38 1.19
C CYS A 53 -7.35 -32.44 0.14
N ARG A 54 -7.27 -33.36 -0.83
CA ARG A 54 -8.32 -33.57 -1.84
C ARG A 54 -9.68 -33.91 -1.22
N ARG A 55 -9.69 -34.73 -0.17
CA ARG A 55 -10.92 -35.03 0.60
C ARG A 55 -11.50 -33.76 1.22
N ARG A 56 -10.69 -32.99 1.96
CA ARG A 56 -11.14 -31.71 2.55
C ARG A 56 -11.65 -30.73 1.49
N VAL A 57 -10.97 -30.62 0.35
CA VAL A 57 -11.43 -29.80 -0.78
C VAL A 57 -12.78 -30.28 -1.29
N ALA A 58 -12.98 -31.60 -1.46
CA ALA A 58 -14.26 -32.16 -1.87
C ALA A 58 -15.37 -31.86 -0.85
N ASP A 59 -15.08 -31.97 0.45
CA ASP A 59 -16.03 -31.67 1.52
C ASP A 59 -16.47 -30.20 1.50
N ILE A 60 -15.52 -29.27 1.30
CA ILE A 60 -15.82 -27.84 1.17
C ILE A 60 -16.61 -27.57 -0.12
N LEU A 61 -16.24 -28.18 -1.25
CA LEU A 61 -16.98 -28.03 -2.52
C LEU A 61 -18.42 -28.56 -2.44
N ALA A 62 -18.67 -29.57 -1.59
CA ALA A 62 -20.00 -30.11 -1.34
C ALA A 62 -20.83 -29.25 -0.35
N SER A 63 -20.18 -28.32 0.36
CA SER A 63 -20.85 -27.43 1.31
C SER A 63 -21.58 -26.29 0.58
N PRO A 64 -22.58 -25.64 1.21
CA PRO A 64 -23.24 -24.49 0.63
C PRO A 64 -22.25 -23.34 0.35
N ALA A 65 -22.21 -22.89 -0.90
CA ALA A 65 -21.41 -21.74 -1.29
C ALA A 65 -21.97 -20.46 -0.65
N SER A 66 -21.08 -19.60 -0.16
CA SER A 66 -21.41 -18.23 0.14
C SER A 66 -21.65 -17.44 -1.15
N PRO A 67 -22.59 -16.48 -1.16
CA PRO A 67 -23.03 -15.82 -2.40
C PRO A 67 -21.97 -14.91 -3.04
N GLY A 68 -20.93 -14.53 -2.30
CA GLY A 68 -19.91 -13.59 -2.75
C GLY A 68 -20.45 -12.17 -2.92
N ALA A 69 -19.73 -11.34 -3.66
CA ALA A 69 -20.15 -9.99 -4.00
C ALA A 69 -20.19 -9.77 -5.52
N PRO A 70 -21.11 -10.41 -6.25
CA PRO A 70 -21.08 -10.46 -7.70
C PRO A 70 -21.15 -9.09 -8.37
N ALA A 71 -21.88 -8.12 -7.79
CA ALA A 71 -21.93 -6.77 -8.36
C ALA A 71 -20.59 -6.03 -8.17
N PHE A 72 -19.94 -6.21 -7.02
CA PHE A 72 -18.58 -5.72 -6.82
C PHE A 72 -17.58 -6.42 -7.73
N ASP A 73 -17.62 -7.74 -7.84
CA ASP A 73 -16.66 -8.49 -8.66
C ASP A 73 -16.78 -8.13 -10.15
N ALA A 74 -17.99 -7.88 -10.65
CA ALA A 74 -18.22 -7.36 -12.00
C ALA A 74 -17.63 -5.95 -12.22
N ALA A 75 -17.64 -5.11 -11.18
CA ALA A 75 -17.14 -3.73 -11.20
C ALA A 75 -15.72 -3.57 -10.62
N ARG A 76 -15.09 -4.67 -10.18
CA ARG A 76 -13.89 -4.69 -9.32
C ARG A 76 -12.75 -3.85 -9.87
N ILE A 77 -12.51 -3.95 -11.16
CA ILE A 77 -11.42 -3.26 -11.84
C ILE A 77 -11.68 -1.75 -11.90
N GLU A 78 -12.90 -1.33 -12.24
CA GLU A 78 -13.25 0.09 -12.23
C GLU A 78 -13.24 0.67 -10.81
N ILE A 79 -13.71 -0.09 -9.81
CA ILE A 79 -13.67 0.34 -8.41
C ILE A 79 -12.22 0.50 -7.94
N LEU A 80 -11.38 -0.53 -8.08
CA LEU A 80 -9.97 -0.49 -7.66
C LEU A 80 -9.14 0.52 -8.47
N GLY A 81 -9.53 0.77 -9.73
CA GLY A 81 -8.91 1.80 -10.57
C GLY A 81 -9.25 3.23 -10.15
N ARG A 82 -10.37 3.43 -9.45
CA ARG A 82 -10.88 4.75 -9.07
C ARG A 82 -10.71 5.05 -7.59
N ALA A 83 -11.21 4.17 -6.72
CA ALA A 83 -11.25 4.34 -5.28
C ALA A 83 -10.03 3.69 -4.62
N ARG A 84 -9.37 4.41 -3.71
CA ARG A 84 -8.30 3.83 -2.89
C ARG A 84 -8.91 2.80 -1.95
N GLY A 85 -8.34 1.60 -1.92
CA GLY A 85 -8.80 0.49 -1.08
C GLY A 85 -7.92 -0.74 -1.24
N GLU A 86 -8.20 -1.78 -0.44
CA GLU A 86 -7.56 -3.08 -0.54
C GLU A 86 -8.42 -4.03 -1.41
N PRO A 87 -7.80 -4.90 -2.23
CA PRO A 87 -8.51 -5.82 -3.11
C PRO A 87 -8.97 -7.05 -2.32
N VAL A 88 -10.02 -6.87 -1.54
CA VAL A 88 -10.57 -7.94 -0.70
C VAL A 88 -11.51 -8.87 -1.49
N VAL A 89 -11.78 -10.06 -0.94
CA VAL A 89 -12.81 -10.98 -1.43
C VAL A 89 -13.93 -11.03 -0.40
N PHE A 90 -15.14 -10.66 -0.79
CA PHE A 90 -16.29 -10.73 0.12
C PHE A 90 -16.94 -12.11 0.08
N VAL A 91 -17.29 -12.67 1.24
CA VAL A 91 -18.10 -13.90 1.35
C VAL A 91 -19.58 -13.61 1.03
N ARG A 92 -20.04 -12.39 1.29
CA ARG A 92 -21.32 -11.83 0.82
C ARG A 92 -21.24 -10.31 0.73
N GLU A 93 -22.11 -9.68 -0.05
CA GLU A 93 -22.22 -8.22 -0.07
C GLU A 93 -22.59 -7.66 1.31
N PRO A 94 -21.91 -6.59 1.77
CA PRO A 94 -22.34 -5.80 2.91
C PRO A 94 -23.71 -5.15 2.65
N ALA A 95 -24.66 -5.37 3.55
CA ALA A 95 -26.03 -4.89 3.44
C ALA A 95 -26.16 -3.43 3.95
N PRO A 96 -27.01 -2.60 3.31
CA PRO A 96 -27.43 -1.34 3.92
C PRO A 96 -28.29 -1.62 5.16
N VAL A 97 -28.45 -0.61 6.03
CA VAL A 97 -29.42 -0.69 7.13
C VAL A 97 -30.83 -0.80 6.53
N PRO A 98 -31.63 -1.84 6.87
CA PRO A 98 -33.00 -1.98 6.37
C PRO A 98 -33.88 -0.80 6.77
N GLU A 99 -34.86 -0.42 5.94
CA GLU A 99 -35.72 0.75 6.21
C GLU A 99 -36.47 0.61 7.53
N GLU A 100 -36.89 -0.60 7.89
CA GLU A 100 -37.58 -0.94 9.14
C GLU A 100 -36.71 -0.77 10.39
N ASN A 101 -35.38 -0.83 10.22
CA ASN A 101 -34.39 -0.67 11.28
C ASN A 101 -33.74 0.72 11.27
N LEU A 102 -34.10 1.55 10.29
CA LEU A 102 -33.60 2.90 10.15
C LEU A 102 -34.51 3.86 10.92
N ASP A 103 -33.92 4.88 11.55
CA ASP A 103 -34.69 5.98 12.13
C ASP A 103 -35.63 6.57 11.06
N ALA A 104 -36.92 6.69 11.40
CA ALA A 104 -37.96 7.16 10.48
C ALA A 104 -37.61 8.50 9.80
N ARG A 105 -36.83 9.36 10.47
CA ARG A 105 -36.36 10.65 9.89
C ARG A 105 -35.36 10.48 8.75
N LEU A 106 -34.68 9.34 8.67
CA LEU A 106 -33.63 9.05 7.68
C LEU A 106 -34.16 8.28 6.46
N VAL A 107 -35.31 7.61 6.56
CA VAL A 107 -35.95 6.86 5.46
C VAL A 107 -36.10 7.70 4.18
N PRO A 108 -36.53 8.98 4.21
CA PRO A 108 -36.59 9.80 3.01
C PRO A 108 -35.22 10.01 2.35
N SER A 109 -34.16 10.17 3.15
CA SER A 109 -32.78 10.30 2.64
C SER A 109 -32.27 9.02 2.02
N ALA A 110 -32.56 7.86 2.62
CA ALA A 110 -32.22 6.55 2.07
C ALA A 110 -32.88 6.32 0.71
N ARG A 111 -34.20 6.58 0.62
CA ARG A 111 -34.96 6.46 -0.64
C ARG A 111 -34.46 7.42 -1.72
N LEU A 112 -34.11 8.64 -1.33
CA LEU A 112 -33.56 9.62 -2.26
C LEU A 112 -32.18 9.20 -2.78
N PHE A 113 -31.30 8.72 -1.90
CA PHE A 113 -29.99 8.20 -2.27
C PHE A 113 -30.08 7.05 -3.29
N ALA A 114 -31.03 6.13 -3.11
CA ALA A 114 -31.25 5.03 -4.05
C ALA A 114 -31.66 5.51 -5.46
N LYS A 115 -32.31 6.68 -5.58
CA LYS A 115 -32.80 7.25 -6.84
C LYS A 115 -31.85 8.26 -7.49
N GLU A 116 -30.99 8.90 -6.70
CA GLU A 116 -30.04 9.89 -7.19
C GLU A 116 -28.94 9.26 -8.06
N ARG A 117 -28.37 10.05 -8.98
CA ARG A 117 -27.29 9.61 -9.87
C ARG A 117 -26.04 9.24 -9.04
N PRO A 118 -25.37 8.12 -9.37
CA PRO A 118 -24.12 7.74 -8.72
C PRO A 118 -23.02 8.81 -8.79
N GLY A 119 -22.14 8.81 -7.80
CA GLY A 119 -21.05 9.78 -7.59
C GLY A 119 -21.49 11.08 -6.92
N GLY A 120 -22.67 11.62 -7.28
CA GLY A 120 -23.21 12.84 -6.67
C GLY A 120 -23.94 12.59 -5.34
N ARG A 121 -24.59 11.43 -5.23
CA ARG A 121 -25.47 11.09 -4.11
C ARG A 121 -24.76 10.97 -2.75
N VAL A 122 -23.50 10.53 -2.73
CA VAL A 122 -22.68 10.46 -1.50
C VAL A 122 -22.43 11.87 -0.95
N GLY A 123 -22.02 12.81 -1.80
CA GLY A 123 -21.85 14.22 -1.41
C GLY A 123 -23.16 14.87 -0.99
N GLY A 124 -24.28 14.49 -1.63
CA GLY A 124 -25.62 14.90 -1.23
C GLY A 124 -25.97 14.48 0.20
N LEU A 125 -25.72 13.22 0.55
CA LEU A 125 -25.90 12.72 1.92
C LEU A 125 -25.04 13.48 2.92
N ARG A 126 -23.74 13.63 2.65
CA ARG A 126 -22.83 14.38 3.54
C ARG A 126 -23.32 15.79 3.82
N LYS A 127 -23.81 16.50 2.79
CA LYS A 127 -24.33 17.86 2.95
C LYS A 127 -25.61 17.89 3.79
N ARG A 128 -26.56 16.97 3.53
CA ARG A 128 -27.85 16.91 4.24
C ARG A 128 -27.70 16.57 5.71
N HIS A 129 -26.77 15.67 6.04
CA HIS A 129 -26.53 15.17 7.41
C HIS A 129 -25.29 15.78 8.05
N ARG A 130 -24.91 16.99 7.62
CA ARG A 130 -23.77 17.71 8.20
C ARG A 130 -24.07 18.03 9.67
N GLY A 131 -23.25 17.52 10.57
CA GLY A 131 -23.44 17.69 12.01
C GLY A 131 -24.25 16.57 12.68
N ASP A 132 -24.66 15.54 11.94
CA ASP A 132 -25.22 14.31 12.49
C ASP A 132 -24.41 13.09 12.00
N PRO A 133 -23.23 12.83 12.60
CA PRO A 133 -22.35 11.74 12.16
C PRO A 133 -23.02 10.37 12.24
N ARG A 134 -23.87 10.15 13.25
CA ARG A 134 -24.61 8.88 13.43
C ARG A 134 -25.60 8.64 12.30
N ALA A 135 -26.35 9.66 11.90
CA ALA A 135 -27.27 9.56 10.75
C ALA A 135 -26.51 9.32 9.44
N LEU A 136 -25.43 10.05 9.19
CA LEU A 136 -24.61 9.87 7.98
C LEU A 136 -24.00 8.47 7.95
N ARG A 137 -23.47 7.99 9.08
CA ARG A 137 -22.93 6.64 9.26
C ARG A 137 -23.94 5.55 8.90
N ALA A 138 -25.17 5.66 9.40
CA ALA A 138 -26.23 4.69 9.11
C ALA A 138 -26.67 4.65 7.63
N LEU A 139 -26.53 5.78 6.91
CA LEU A 139 -26.90 5.91 5.50
C LEU A 139 -25.76 5.54 4.54
N VAL A 140 -24.51 5.75 4.95
CA VAL A 140 -23.33 5.60 4.09
C VAL A 140 -22.64 4.26 4.29
N LEU A 141 -22.48 3.80 5.54
CA LEU A 141 -21.82 2.53 5.83
C LEU A 141 -22.81 1.37 5.72
N ARG A 142 -22.33 0.25 5.18
CA ARG A 142 -23.10 -1.00 5.03
C ARG A 142 -22.53 -2.04 5.98
N GLU A 143 -23.21 -2.32 7.08
CA GLU A 143 -22.68 -3.17 8.17
C GLU A 143 -21.29 -2.71 8.68
N GLY A 144 -21.08 -1.39 8.71
CA GLY A 144 -19.82 -0.75 9.07
C GLY A 144 -18.81 -0.64 7.93
N TYR A 145 -19.08 -1.21 6.76
CA TYR A 145 -18.18 -1.13 5.60
C TYR A 145 -18.36 0.15 4.79
N ALA A 146 -17.23 0.74 4.39
CA ALA A 146 -17.15 1.68 3.28
C ALA A 146 -17.26 0.91 1.95
N TYR A 147 -18.49 0.56 1.57
CA TYR A 147 -18.77 -0.33 0.44
C TYR A 147 -19.90 0.19 -0.47
N THR A 148 -19.72 -0.05 -1.77
CA THR A 148 -20.73 0.10 -2.83
C THR A 148 -20.24 -0.66 -4.05
N SER A 149 -21.17 -1.20 -4.85
CA SER A 149 -20.86 -1.86 -6.12
C SER A 149 -20.79 -0.88 -7.31
N ASP A 150 -21.14 0.39 -7.11
CA ASP A 150 -21.02 1.43 -8.14
C ASP A 150 -19.63 2.12 -8.10
N PRO A 151 -18.86 2.12 -9.20
CA PRO A 151 -17.53 2.72 -9.23
C PRO A 151 -17.48 4.23 -8.95
N ALA A 152 -18.50 4.99 -9.35
CA ALA A 152 -18.55 6.43 -9.13
C ALA A 152 -18.84 6.75 -7.66
N ASP A 153 -19.74 5.99 -7.02
CA ASP A 153 -19.96 6.11 -5.58
C ASP A 153 -18.76 5.63 -4.77
N ALA A 154 -18.06 4.57 -5.19
CA ALA A 154 -16.87 4.10 -4.49
C ALA A 154 -15.80 5.20 -4.44
N LEU A 155 -15.59 5.89 -5.56
CA LEU A 155 -14.72 7.06 -5.62
C LEU A 155 -15.23 8.19 -4.70
N ALA A 156 -16.52 8.51 -4.77
CA ALA A 156 -17.10 9.58 -3.96
C ALA A 156 -17.00 9.28 -2.45
N LEU A 157 -17.18 8.02 -2.05
CA LEU A 157 -17.08 7.56 -0.68
C LEU A 157 -15.71 7.88 -0.08
N VAL A 158 -14.63 7.52 -0.77
CA VAL A 158 -13.26 7.69 -0.25
C VAL A 158 -12.66 9.09 -0.48
N THR A 159 -13.31 9.92 -1.31
CA THR A 159 -12.82 11.28 -1.61
C THR A 159 -13.64 12.39 -0.95
N GLN A 160 -14.90 12.11 -0.60
CA GLN A 160 -15.81 13.12 -0.07
C GLN A 160 -16.22 12.85 1.38
N ILE A 161 -16.06 11.63 1.90
CA ILE A 161 -16.36 11.28 3.29
C ILE A 161 -15.05 11.09 4.05
N THR A 162 -15.00 11.66 5.25
CA THR A 162 -13.89 11.49 6.20
C THR A 162 -14.40 10.79 7.46
N LEU A 163 -13.49 10.20 8.24
CA LEU A 163 -13.86 9.55 9.50
C LEU A 163 -14.59 10.51 10.47
N PRO A 164 -14.19 11.79 10.63
CA PRO A 164 -14.95 12.77 11.42
C PRO A 164 -16.33 13.13 10.88
N ASP A 165 -16.62 12.90 9.60
CA ASP A 165 -17.99 13.05 9.09
C ASP A 165 -18.91 11.92 9.62
N LEU A 166 -18.35 10.76 10.00
CA LEU A 166 -19.09 9.54 10.37
C LEU A 166 -19.07 9.22 11.87
N PHE A 167 -18.09 9.74 12.61
CA PHE A 167 -17.85 9.41 14.01
C PHE A 167 -17.49 10.65 14.83
N ASP A 168 -18.11 10.80 16.00
CA ASP A 168 -17.79 11.80 17.02
C ASP A 168 -17.17 11.19 18.28
N GLU A 169 -17.07 9.86 18.32
CA GLU A 169 -16.52 9.09 19.42
C GLU A 169 -15.01 9.40 19.63
N PRO A 170 -14.51 9.43 20.87
CA PRO A 170 -13.10 9.74 21.14
C PRO A 170 -12.14 8.70 20.55
N ARG A 171 -12.60 7.47 20.39
CA ARG A 171 -11.87 6.34 19.81
C ARG A 171 -12.80 5.52 18.94
N ILE A 172 -12.26 5.04 17.82
CA ILE A 172 -12.91 4.09 16.91
C ILE A 172 -11.93 2.98 16.54
N HIS A 173 -12.44 1.89 15.96
CA HIS A 173 -11.66 0.77 15.48
C HIS A 173 -11.89 0.60 13.97
N LEU A 174 -10.81 0.45 13.22
CA LEU A 174 -10.84 0.31 11.76
C LEU A 174 -10.17 -1.01 11.37
N LEU A 175 -10.92 -1.88 10.70
CA LEU A 175 -10.41 -3.09 10.06
C LEU A 175 -10.11 -2.80 8.58
N ARG A 176 -8.84 -2.95 8.19
CA ARG A 176 -8.36 -2.81 6.81
C ARG A 176 -7.59 -4.06 6.41
N GLY A 177 -8.06 -4.75 5.37
CA GLY A 177 -7.59 -6.11 5.12
C GLY A 177 -7.82 -6.94 6.37
N HIS A 178 -6.80 -7.62 6.87
CA HIS A 178 -6.90 -8.39 8.10
C HIS A 178 -6.43 -7.65 9.38
N GLU A 179 -6.03 -6.38 9.30
CA GLU A 179 -5.49 -5.62 10.43
C GLU A 179 -6.56 -4.73 11.09
N ILE A 180 -6.69 -4.82 12.41
CA ILE A 180 -7.50 -3.91 13.23
C ILE A 180 -6.59 -2.80 13.80
N ARG A 181 -7.04 -1.55 13.67
CA ARG A 181 -6.34 -0.37 14.19
C ARG A 181 -7.26 0.41 15.10
N ALA A 182 -6.82 0.67 16.33
CA ALA A 182 -7.44 1.66 17.19
C ALA A 182 -7.03 3.06 16.74
N LEU A 183 -8.00 3.95 16.58
CA LEU A 183 -7.79 5.31 16.13
C LEU A 183 -8.36 6.31 17.14
N ASP A 184 -7.53 7.27 17.53
CA ASP A 184 -7.90 8.31 18.47
C ASP A 184 -8.27 9.59 17.74
N ARG A 185 -9.37 10.20 18.18
CA ARG A 185 -9.85 11.49 17.67
C ARG A 185 -9.00 12.61 18.26
N VAL A 186 -8.42 13.43 17.40
CA VAL A 186 -7.60 14.58 17.80
C VAL A 186 -7.99 15.84 17.04
N GLU A 187 -7.73 16.99 17.64
CA GLU A 187 -7.81 18.29 16.97
C GLU A 187 -6.40 18.84 16.79
N VAL A 188 -5.99 19.03 15.54
CA VAL A 188 -4.68 19.58 15.19
C VAL A 188 -4.89 20.79 14.29
N ARG A 189 -4.46 21.97 14.74
CA ARG A 189 -4.62 23.24 13.99
C ARG A 189 -6.07 23.52 13.56
N ARG A 190 -7.04 23.27 14.47
CA ARG A 190 -8.49 23.41 14.23
C ARG A 190 -9.09 22.43 13.22
N GLU A 191 -8.35 21.39 12.84
CA GLU A 191 -8.82 20.29 12.02
C GLU A 191 -9.01 19.05 12.89
N ILE A 192 -10.22 18.50 12.89
CA ILE A 192 -10.53 17.24 13.56
C ILE A 192 -10.15 16.10 12.64
N ARG A 193 -9.44 15.10 13.17
CA ARG A 193 -9.08 13.88 12.45
C ARG A 193 -8.92 12.70 13.41
N TYR A 194 -8.92 11.50 12.86
CA TYR A 194 -8.53 10.29 13.59
C TYR A 194 -7.10 9.92 13.23
N GLN A 195 -6.32 9.49 14.22
CA GLN A 195 -4.93 9.07 14.03
C GLN A 195 -4.63 7.77 14.76
N ASP A 196 -3.68 7.01 14.25
CA ASP A 196 -3.18 5.80 14.92
C ASP A 196 -2.26 6.14 16.11
N ALA A 197 -1.79 5.09 16.79
CA ALA A 197 -0.87 5.21 17.92
C ALA A 197 0.47 5.90 17.59
N ALA A 198 0.86 5.92 16.30
CA ALA A 198 2.05 6.63 15.83
C ALA A 198 1.76 8.12 15.50
N GLY A 199 0.52 8.58 15.72
CA GLY A 199 0.08 9.94 15.41
C GLY A 199 -0.16 10.19 13.92
N LYS A 200 -0.21 9.13 13.10
CA LYS A 200 -0.46 9.24 11.66
C LYS A 200 -1.96 9.32 11.40
N PRO A 201 -2.43 10.33 10.64
CA PRO A 201 -3.83 10.45 10.33
C PRO A 201 -4.31 9.25 9.48
N ALA A 202 -5.52 8.78 9.79
CA ALA A 202 -6.17 7.72 9.04
C ALA A 202 -7.21 8.31 8.08
N ASP A 203 -7.11 7.93 6.81
CA ASP A 203 -8.16 8.15 5.80
C ASP A 203 -9.11 6.94 5.79
N LEU A 204 -10.37 7.18 5.42
CA LEU A 204 -11.33 6.13 5.06
C LEU A 204 -11.02 5.61 3.65
N LEU A 205 -10.80 4.31 3.51
CA LEU A 205 -10.58 3.64 2.23
C LEU A 205 -11.74 2.71 1.88
N PHE A 206 -11.87 2.39 0.60
CA PHE A 206 -12.87 1.45 0.12
C PHE A 206 -12.57 0.06 0.68
N GLY A 207 -13.60 -0.60 1.20
CA GLY A 207 -13.50 -1.91 1.84
C GLY A 207 -13.13 -1.86 3.33
N ASP A 208 -12.76 -0.69 3.89
CA ASP A 208 -12.57 -0.55 5.33
C ASP A 208 -13.88 -0.87 6.07
N ARG A 209 -13.78 -1.57 7.20
CA ARG A 209 -14.87 -1.69 8.17
C ARG A 209 -14.54 -0.86 9.39
N VAL A 210 -15.47 -0.01 9.84
CA VAL A 210 -15.26 0.87 10.98
C VAL A 210 -16.34 0.65 12.02
N ALA A 211 -15.95 0.56 13.28
CA ALA A 211 -16.85 0.39 14.41
C ALA A 211 -16.40 1.19 15.63
N VAL A 212 -17.29 1.35 16.61
CA VAL A 212 -16.97 2.04 17.87
C VAL A 212 -16.19 1.12 18.80
N THR A 213 -16.56 -0.17 18.84
CA THR A 213 -15.87 -1.20 19.62
C THR A 213 -15.13 -2.19 18.72
N GLU A 214 -14.06 -2.79 19.25
CA GLU A 214 -13.30 -3.81 18.52
C GLU A 214 -14.13 -5.08 18.27
N ALA A 215 -14.97 -5.48 19.24
CA ALA A 215 -15.81 -6.67 19.17
C ALA A 215 -16.77 -6.66 17.96
N GLU A 216 -17.23 -5.48 17.53
CA GLU A 216 -18.07 -5.33 16.33
C GLU A 216 -17.35 -5.72 15.03
N LEU A 217 -16.02 -5.84 15.04
CA LEU A 217 -15.19 -6.18 13.89
C LEU A 217 -14.86 -7.68 13.79
N GLU A 218 -15.17 -8.50 14.81
CA GLU A 218 -14.74 -9.92 14.91
C GLU A 218 -15.27 -10.84 13.80
N ARG A 219 -16.38 -10.48 13.17
CA ARG A 219 -17.01 -11.27 12.09
C ARG A 219 -16.99 -10.52 10.76
N PRO A 220 -15.83 -10.38 10.11
CA PRO A 220 -15.73 -9.65 8.86
C PRO A 220 -16.29 -10.44 7.68
N LEU A 221 -16.91 -9.70 6.75
CA LEU A 221 -17.48 -10.25 5.52
C LEU A 221 -16.45 -10.40 4.40
N HIS A 222 -15.20 -9.98 4.61
CA HIS A 222 -14.17 -10.02 3.58
C HIS A 222 -12.95 -10.84 4.00
N ARG A 223 -12.16 -11.24 3.01
CA ARG A 223 -10.92 -12.01 3.14
C ARG A 223 -9.78 -11.28 2.43
N ASP A 224 -8.65 -11.16 3.12
CA ASP A 224 -7.47 -10.45 2.64
C ASP A 224 -6.57 -11.37 1.81
N LEU A 225 -6.95 -11.57 0.55
CA LEU A 225 -6.22 -12.42 -0.38
C LEU A 225 -4.87 -11.82 -0.80
N ALA A 226 -4.75 -10.48 -0.79
CA ALA A 226 -3.51 -9.80 -1.14
C ALA A 226 -2.42 -10.00 -0.08
N ALA A 227 -2.78 -9.96 1.21
CA ALA A 227 -1.84 -10.31 2.28
C ALA A 227 -1.35 -11.76 2.16
N LEU A 228 -2.25 -12.70 1.86
CA LEU A 228 -1.85 -14.09 1.62
C LEU A 228 -0.93 -14.21 0.40
N ALA A 229 -1.25 -13.53 -0.70
CA ALA A 229 -0.41 -13.51 -1.91
C ALA A 229 1.01 -13.01 -1.60
N ASP A 230 1.14 -11.98 -0.78
CA ASP A 230 2.43 -11.46 -0.32
C ASP A 230 3.19 -12.47 0.57
N GLU A 231 2.47 -13.19 1.44
CA GLU A 231 3.03 -14.18 2.38
C GLU A 231 3.57 -15.43 1.66
N ILE A 232 2.74 -16.08 0.85
CA ILE A 232 3.10 -17.37 0.21
C ILE A 232 3.62 -17.21 -1.22
N GLY A 233 3.40 -16.05 -1.84
CA GLY A 233 3.97 -15.67 -3.12
C GLY A 233 3.31 -16.26 -4.36
N PHE A 234 1.99 -16.45 -4.38
CA PHE A 234 1.28 -16.67 -5.64
C PHE A 234 1.03 -15.33 -6.35
N GLU A 235 0.93 -15.37 -7.67
CA GLU A 235 0.73 -14.18 -8.49
C GLU A 235 -0.75 -13.92 -8.81
N ARG A 236 -1.53 -14.99 -8.96
CA ARG A 236 -2.95 -14.95 -9.33
C ARG A 236 -3.75 -16.01 -8.58
N ALA A 237 -5.03 -15.76 -8.40
CA ALA A 237 -5.98 -16.71 -7.85
C ALA A 237 -7.24 -16.76 -8.70
N ARG A 238 -7.75 -17.98 -8.92
CA ARG A 238 -9.08 -18.24 -9.45
C ARG A 238 -9.93 -18.85 -8.35
N LEU A 239 -10.89 -18.09 -7.86
CA LEU A 239 -11.77 -18.55 -6.78
C LEU A 239 -12.75 -19.57 -7.38
N ARG A 240 -12.79 -20.78 -6.83
CA ARG A 240 -13.69 -21.85 -7.29
C ARG A 240 -14.91 -21.97 -6.40
N HIS A 241 -14.70 -21.85 -5.09
CA HIS A 241 -15.77 -21.96 -4.11
C HIS A 241 -15.37 -21.20 -2.86
N THR A 242 -16.31 -20.46 -2.29
CA THR A 242 -16.10 -19.69 -1.06
C THR A 242 -17.20 -20.07 -0.07
N THR A 243 -16.81 -20.37 1.16
CA THR A 243 -17.72 -20.51 2.30
C THR A 243 -17.42 -19.39 3.30
N GLU A 244 -18.12 -19.37 4.43
CA GLU A 244 -17.81 -18.43 5.50
C GLU A 244 -16.40 -18.66 6.08
N SER A 245 -15.91 -19.90 6.14
CA SER A 245 -14.63 -20.21 6.80
C SER A 245 -13.52 -20.68 5.86
N ALA A 246 -13.79 -20.89 4.58
CA ALA A 246 -12.82 -21.43 3.64
C ALA A 246 -12.98 -20.91 2.21
N ILE A 247 -11.90 -20.96 1.44
CA ILE A 247 -11.89 -20.71 0.00
C ILE A 247 -11.16 -21.86 -0.69
N VAL A 248 -11.81 -22.49 -1.65
CA VAL A 248 -11.14 -23.34 -2.64
C VAL A 248 -10.78 -22.46 -3.83
N ALA A 249 -9.50 -22.40 -4.17
CA ALA A 249 -8.99 -21.59 -5.27
C ALA A 249 -7.88 -22.30 -6.02
N ASP A 250 -7.75 -22.03 -7.31
CA ASP A 250 -6.52 -22.35 -8.04
C ASP A 250 -5.58 -21.16 -7.90
N LEU A 251 -4.37 -21.39 -7.37
CA LEU A 251 -3.34 -20.37 -7.18
C LEU A 251 -2.26 -20.52 -8.25
N ARG A 252 -1.81 -19.41 -8.84
CA ARG A 252 -0.76 -19.39 -9.86
C ARG A 252 0.61 -19.06 -9.26
N PHE A 253 1.55 -19.96 -9.46
CA PHE A 253 2.97 -19.82 -9.13
C PHE A 253 3.79 -19.92 -10.42
N GLY A 254 4.07 -18.77 -11.04
CA GLY A 254 4.68 -18.73 -12.37
C GLY A 254 3.74 -19.32 -13.43
N GLU A 255 4.17 -20.40 -14.08
CA GLU A 255 3.34 -21.13 -15.05
C GLU A 255 2.44 -22.20 -14.41
N THR A 256 2.72 -22.57 -13.15
CA THR A 256 2.00 -23.63 -12.45
C THR A 256 0.74 -23.09 -11.79
N TRP A 257 -0.41 -23.68 -12.11
CA TRP A 257 -1.64 -23.51 -11.33
C TRP A 257 -1.82 -24.70 -10.39
N ALA A 258 -2.16 -24.43 -9.15
CA ALA A 258 -2.36 -25.45 -8.13
C ALA A 258 -3.67 -25.21 -7.37
N ALA A 259 -4.54 -26.21 -7.33
CA ALA A 259 -5.73 -26.22 -6.50
C ALA A 259 -5.32 -26.22 -5.02
N ALA A 260 -5.85 -25.27 -4.26
CA ALA A 260 -5.51 -25.05 -2.87
C ALA A 260 -6.77 -24.85 -2.03
N LEU A 261 -6.69 -25.30 -0.77
CA LEU A 261 -7.63 -24.96 0.28
C LEU A 261 -7.04 -23.84 1.12
N LEU A 262 -7.77 -22.73 1.21
CA LEU A 262 -7.44 -21.59 2.05
C LEU A 262 -8.41 -21.57 3.23
N ARG A 263 -7.88 -21.47 4.43
CA ARG A 263 -8.66 -21.32 5.66
C ARG A 263 -8.78 -19.85 6.02
N GLY A 264 -9.99 -19.41 6.33
CA GLY A 264 -10.27 -18.09 6.87
C GLY A 264 -10.32 -18.10 8.39
N ASP A 265 -9.61 -17.17 9.01
CA ASP A 265 -9.75 -16.81 10.42
C ASP A 265 -10.08 -15.32 10.49
N GLY A 266 -11.37 -15.01 10.66
CA GLY A 266 -11.90 -13.68 10.41
C GLY A 266 -11.58 -13.21 8.98
N ALA A 267 -10.87 -12.09 8.86
CA ALA A 267 -10.46 -11.53 7.56
C ALA A 267 -9.14 -12.12 7.05
N ARG A 268 -8.35 -12.75 7.93
CA ARG A 268 -7.06 -13.34 7.55
C ARG A 268 -7.28 -14.65 6.81
N LEU A 269 -6.48 -14.89 5.78
CA LEU A 269 -6.39 -16.18 5.10
C LEU A 269 -5.06 -16.85 5.42
N SER A 270 -5.07 -18.18 5.46
CA SER A 270 -3.88 -19.03 5.50
C SER A 270 -4.01 -20.15 4.48
N LEU A 271 -2.91 -20.53 3.82
CA LEU A 271 -2.88 -21.73 2.98
C LEU A 271 -2.94 -22.96 3.89
N GLU A 272 -4.02 -23.73 3.79
CA GLU A 272 -4.19 -24.95 4.59
C GLU A 272 -3.50 -26.14 3.93
N CYS A 273 -3.73 -26.34 2.62
CA CYS A 273 -3.04 -27.38 1.85
C CYS A 273 -3.16 -27.15 0.33
N ILE A 274 -2.29 -27.82 -0.43
CA ILE A 274 -2.33 -27.89 -1.89
C ILE A 274 -2.84 -29.29 -2.29
N ALA A 275 -3.95 -29.33 -3.01
CA ALA A 275 -4.68 -30.54 -3.38
C ALA A 275 -4.14 -31.22 -4.65
N GLU A 276 -2.87 -31.01 -4.94
CA GLU A 276 -2.19 -31.47 -6.15
C GLU A 276 -1.27 -32.66 -5.88
N GLU A 277 -0.88 -33.34 -6.95
CA GLU A 277 0.14 -34.39 -6.89
C GLU A 277 1.53 -33.81 -6.63
N ARG A 278 2.47 -34.69 -6.24
CA ARG A 278 3.83 -34.30 -5.87
C ARG A 278 4.55 -33.45 -6.93
N PRO A 279 4.51 -33.75 -8.25
CA PRO A 279 5.22 -32.93 -9.25
C PRO A 279 4.79 -31.46 -9.25
N ILE A 280 3.49 -31.19 -9.08
CA ILE A 280 2.96 -29.82 -9.05
C ILE A 280 3.38 -29.12 -7.76
N ARG A 281 3.33 -29.80 -6.61
CA ARG A 281 3.80 -29.22 -5.34
C ARG A 281 5.30 -28.91 -5.35
N ASP A 282 6.09 -29.79 -5.95
CA ASP A 282 7.54 -29.57 -6.11
C ASP A 282 7.79 -28.36 -7.02
N ALA A 283 7.00 -28.18 -8.09
CA ALA A 283 7.05 -26.98 -8.94
C ALA A 283 6.64 -25.69 -8.20
N VAL A 284 5.59 -25.75 -7.37
CA VAL A 284 5.18 -24.63 -6.50
C VAL A 284 6.30 -24.24 -5.54
N ARG A 285 6.90 -25.22 -4.84
CA ARG A 285 8.01 -24.97 -3.91
C ARG A 285 9.22 -24.39 -4.65
N ALA A 286 9.59 -24.96 -5.79
CA ALA A 286 10.68 -24.45 -6.61
C ALA A 286 10.45 -23.00 -7.06
N PHE A 287 9.21 -22.63 -7.42
CA PHE A 287 8.86 -21.26 -7.73
C PHE A 287 8.96 -20.34 -6.50
N GLN A 288 8.45 -20.78 -5.35
CA GLN A 288 8.53 -20.02 -4.10
C GLN A 288 9.98 -19.77 -3.69
N ASP A 289 10.85 -20.78 -3.81
CA ASP A 289 12.27 -20.68 -3.52
C ASP A 289 12.96 -19.73 -4.51
N LYS A 290 12.70 -19.90 -5.82
CA LYS A 290 13.22 -19.04 -6.89
C LYS A 290 12.85 -17.58 -6.69
N THR A 291 11.64 -17.29 -6.20
CA THR A 291 11.12 -15.92 -6.06
C THR A 291 11.27 -15.33 -4.66
N ALA A 292 11.76 -16.09 -3.69
CA ALA A 292 11.87 -15.66 -2.29
C ALA A 292 12.65 -14.35 -2.13
N GLN A 293 13.77 -14.22 -2.85
CA GLN A 293 14.59 -13.01 -2.87
C GLN A 293 13.81 -11.80 -3.38
N LYS A 294 13.16 -11.93 -4.53
CA LYS A 294 12.33 -10.87 -5.12
C LYS A 294 11.20 -10.46 -4.16
N ARG A 295 10.54 -11.40 -3.48
CA ARG A 295 9.48 -11.09 -2.51
C ARG A 295 9.99 -10.26 -1.33
N ARG A 296 11.13 -10.63 -0.74
CA ARG A 296 11.75 -9.84 0.34
C ARG A 296 12.20 -8.46 -0.14
N ALA A 297 12.78 -8.37 -1.34
CA ALA A 297 13.13 -7.10 -1.95
C ALA A 297 11.90 -6.20 -2.17
N MET A 298 10.78 -6.76 -2.63
CA MET A 298 9.52 -6.03 -2.79
C MET A 298 8.95 -5.54 -1.45
N GLN A 299 9.13 -6.28 -0.37
CA GLN A 299 8.76 -5.81 0.98
C GLN A 299 9.59 -4.58 1.38
N ALA A 300 10.92 -4.64 1.21
CA ALA A 300 11.81 -3.50 1.49
C ALA A 300 11.47 -2.27 0.63
N ILE A 301 11.08 -2.49 -0.63
CA ILE A 301 10.60 -1.44 -1.53
C ILE A 301 9.31 -0.79 -0.99
N ARG A 302 8.33 -1.56 -0.54
CA ARG A 302 7.08 -1.02 0.05
C ARG A 302 7.35 -0.21 1.31
N GLU A 303 8.31 -0.63 2.13
CA GLU A 303 8.78 0.12 3.29
C GLU A 303 9.46 1.44 2.89
N ALA A 304 10.26 1.43 1.82
CA ALA A 304 10.85 2.65 1.26
C ALA A 304 9.77 3.63 0.75
N VAL A 305 8.74 3.13 0.05
CA VAL A 305 7.58 3.93 -0.36
C VAL A 305 6.85 4.52 0.85
N SER A 306 6.57 3.71 1.87
CA SER A 306 5.94 4.19 3.11
C SER A 306 6.72 5.33 3.75
N ARG A 307 8.05 5.19 3.88
CA ARG A 307 8.93 6.24 4.40
C ARG A 307 8.91 7.50 3.54
N ALA A 308 8.99 7.37 2.22
CA ALA A 308 8.95 8.52 1.31
C ALA A 308 7.61 9.29 1.40
N VAL A 309 6.49 8.58 1.55
CA VAL A 309 5.17 9.20 1.80
C VAL A 309 5.14 9.94 3.14
N ASP A 310 5.71 9.35 4.20
CA ASP A 310 5.74 9.95 5.54
C ASP A 310 6.70 11.15 5.63
N GLU A 311 7.81 11.12 4.91
CA GLU A 311 8.75 12.25 4.77
C GLU A 311 8.13 13.43 4.01
N ALA A 312 7.17 13.15 3.12
CA ALA A 312 6.47 14.15 2.31
C ALA A 312 7.43 15.14 1.63
N LEU A 313 8.43 14.58 0.93
CA LEU A 313 9.48 15.36 0.28
C LEU A 313 8.91 16.37 -0.72
N PRO A 314 9.46 17.59 -0.79
CA PRO A 314 8.94 18.63 -1.65
C PRO A 314 9.11 18.23 -3.11
N PHE A 315 8.12 18.57 -3.94
CA PHE A 315 8.29 18.47 -5.38
C PHE A 315 9.29 19.51 -5.86
N ASP A 316 10.16 19.13 -6.80
CA ASP A 316 11.17 20.01 -7.36
C ASP A 316 10.56 20.97 -8.38
N ARG A 317 9.84 21.97 -7.89
CA ARG A 317 9.32 23.09 -8.66
C ARG A 317 9.33 24.34 -7.79
N PRO A 318 9.80 25.49 -8.27
CA PRO A 318 9.66 26.76 -7.56
C PRO A 318 8.18 27.05 -7.27
N GLU A 319 7.86 27.51 -6.07
CA GLU A 319 6.47 27.68 -5.63
C GLU A 319 5.62 28.62 -6.51
N ALA A 320 6.25 29.57 -7.20
CA ALA A 320 5.57 30.54 -8.06
C ALA A 320 5.40 30.06 -9.51
N GLU A 321 5.94 28.88 -9.85
CA GLU A 321 5.98 28.41 -11.23
C GLU A 321 4.63 27.81 -11.69
N PRO A 322 4.02 28.34 -12.76
CA PRO A 322 2.71 27.88 -13.23
C PRO A 322 2.78 26.55 -14.00
N ASP A 323 3.92 26.25 -14.64
CA ASP A 323 4.09 25.11 -15.54
C ASP A 323 5.24 24.18 -15.10
N HIS A 324 5.63 23.26 -15.98
CA HIS A 324 6.58 22.18 -15.70
C HIS A 324 7.98 22.45 -16.28
N PHE A 325 8.21 23.56 -16.98
CA PHE A 325 9.47 23.78 -17.71
C PHE A 325 10.66 24.00 -16.78
N ARG A 326 10.41 24.35 -15.52
CA ARG A 326 11.44 24.53 -14.48
C ARG A 326 11.38 23.46 -13.41
N ASP A 327 10.67 22.35 -13.69
CA ASP A 327 10.75 21.17 -12.84
C ASP A 327 12.20 20.68 -12.80
N GLY A 328 12.72 20.49 -11.60
CA GLY A 328 14.08 20.02 -11.40
C GLY A 328 15.11 21.11 -11.03
N ILE A 329 14.75 22.39 -11.04
CA ILE A 329 15.73 23.47 -10.85
C ILE A 329 16.20 23.65 -9.40
N LEU A 330 15.41 23.21 -8.41
CA LEU A 330 15.74 23.39 -6.99
C LEU A 330 16.74 22.36 -6.49
N ARG A 331 16.73 21.12 -7.00
CA ARG A 331 17.63 20.05 -6.53
C ARG A 331 19.12 20.38 -6.64
N PRO A 332 19.65 20.98 -7.72
CA PRO A 332 21.04 21.41 -7.75
C PRO A 332 21.37 22.45 -6.66
N GLN A 333 20.48 23.42 -6.45
CA GLN A 333 20.64 24.46 -5.42
C GLN A 333 20.61 23.85 -4.01
N TRP A 334 19.66 22.94 -3.77
CA TRP A 334 19.58 22.15 -2.56
C TRP A 334 20.85 21.34 -2.32
N MET A 335 21.39 20.68 -3.36
CA MET A 335 22.59 19.85 -3.23
C MET A 335 23.80 20.69 -2.83
N THR A 336 24.01 21.84 -3.47
CA THR A 336 25.06 22.77 -3.08
C THR A 336 24.94 23.20 -1.62
N ALA A 337 23.73 23.58 -1.19
CA ALA A 337 23.50 23.99 0.19
C ALA A 337 23.69 22.84 1.20
N TYR A 338 23.21 21.64 0.86
CA TYR A 338 23.38 20.42 1.65
C TYR A 338 24.86 20.07 1.84
N LEU A 339 25.64 20.04 0.76
CA LEU A 339 27.08 19.74 0.81
C LEU A 339 27.88 20.80 1.58
N GLN A 340 27.39 22.04 1.63
CA GLN A 340 27.95 23.13 2.43
C GLN A 340 27.47 23.12 3.90
N GLY A 341 26.64 22.17 4.30
CA GLY A 341 26.09 22.08 5.66
C GLY A 341 25.12 23.21 6.02
N ARG A 342 24.51 23.87 5.03
CA ARG A 342 23.53 24.94 5.27
C ARG A 342 22.17 24.36 5.63
N ASP A 343 21.42 25.05 6.50
CA ASP A 343 20.05 24.66 6.85
C ASP A 343 19.00 25.08 5.79
N SER A 344 19.37 25.98 4.88
CA SER A 344 18.47 26.50 3.85
C SER A 344 19.23 27.11 2.68
N PHE A 345 18.54 27.30 1.56
CA PHE A 345 19.01 28.07 0.41
C PHE A 345 17.90 29.02 -0.08
N SER A 346 18.28 30.02 -0.86
CA SER A 346 17.34 30.96 -1.49
C SER A 346 17.33 30.77 -2.99
N PHE A 347 16.15 30.88 -3.59
CA PHE A 347 15.95 30.89 -5.03
C PHE A 347 14.79 31.83 -5.35
N GLU A 348 15.04 32.86 -6.15
CA GLU A 348 14.04 33.89 -6.54
C GLU A 348 13.31 34.48 -5.32
N ASP A 349 14.09 34.99 -4.37
CA ASP A 349 13.63 35.61 -3.11
C ASP A 349 12.82 34.70 -2.17
N LYS A 350 12.67 33.42 -2.53
CA LYS A 350 12.06 32.39 -1.68
C LYS A 350 13.11 31.55 -0.99
N ARG A 351 12.88 31.26 0.29
CA ARG A 351 13.76 30.42 1.12
C ARG A 351 13.24 29.00 1.18
N TYR A 352 14.10 28.05 0.86
CA TYR A 352 13.82 26.62 0.88
C TYR A 352 14.67 25.93 1.95
N ALA A 353 14.07 24.99 2.67
CA ALA A 353 14.76 24.26 3.73
C ALA A 353 15.62 23.12 3.14
N VAL A 354 16.82 22.91 3.70
CA VAL A 354 17.65 21.75 3.38
C VAL A 354 17.25 20.55 4.24
N PHE A 355 16.94 20.79 5.51
CA PHE A 355 16.53 19.78 6.48
C PHE A 355 15.11 20.05 7.02
N ASP A 356 14.46 19.03 7.55
CA ASP A 356 13.22 19.17 8.30
C ASP A 356 13.49 19.57 9.76
N ALA A 357 12.43 19.73 10.55
CA ALA A 357 12.54 20.08 11.97
C ALA A 357 13.33 19.04 12.78
N THR A 358 13.36 17.78 12.34
CA THR A 358 14.09 16.69 12.99
C THR A 358 15.54 16.56 12.51
N GLY A 359 15.97 17.39 11.54
CA GLY A 359 17.30 17.32 10.95
C GLY A 359 17.42 16.30 9.81
N ARG A 360 16.32 15.71 9.34
CA ARG A 360 16.33 14.83 8.17
C ARG A 360 16.46 15.65 6.89
N PRO A 361 17.27 15.22 5.90
CA PRO A 361 17.40 15.92 4.63
C PRO A 361 16.06 15.98 3.90
N ARG A 362 15.77 17.10 3.23
CA ARG A 362 14.54 17.34 2.44
C ARG A 362 14.85 17.59 0.97
N PRO A 363 15.41 16.61 0.26
CA PRO A 363 15.71 16.77 -1.15
C PRO A 363 14.45 17.06 -1.97
N PRO A 364 14.44 18.08 -2.84
CA PRO A 364 13.40 18.25 -3.84
C PRO A 364 13.46 17.11 -4.87
N GLU A 365 12.31 16.53 -5.19
CA GLU A 365 12.20 15.37 -6.08
C GLU A 365 11.20 15.61 -7.22
N VAL A 366 11.49 15.08 -8.40
CA VAL A 366 10.48 14.85 -9.46
C VAL A 366 10.02 13.39 -9.44
N CYS A 367 9.06 13.04 -10.31
CA CYS A 367 8.51 11.68 -10.37
C CYS A 367 9.55 10.59 -10.64
N VAL A 368 10.57 10.86 -11.48
CA VAL A 368 11.63 9.88 -11.77
C VAL A 368 12.57 9.70 -10.57
N ASP A 369 12.89 10.78 -9.85
CA ASP A 369 13.67 10.69 -8.60
C ASP A 369 12.95 9.76 -7.62
N PHE A 370 11.65 9.95 -7.41
CA PHE A 370 10.88 9.10 -6.50
C PHE A 370 10.92 7.60 -6.86
N VAL A 371 10.72 7.25 -8.14
CA VAL A 371 10.70 5.83 -8.51
C VAL A 371 12.08 5.19 -8.44
N LEU A 372 13.16 5.90 -8.77
CA LEU A 372 14.53 5.38 -8.67
C LEU A 372 15.00 5.34 -7.22
N ASP A 373 14.82 6.44 -6.48
CA ASP A 373 15.16 6.54 -5.06
C ASP A 373 14.43 5.48 -4.24
N THR A 374 13.23 5.04 -4.65
CA THR A 374 12.52 3.93 -3.99
C THR A 374 13.36 2.64 -3.97
N TYR A 375 13.98 2.25 -5.09
CA TYR A 375 14.84 1.07 -5.14
C TYR A 375 16.18 1.31 -4.43
N GLU A 376 16.79 2.48 -4.64
CA GLU A 376 18.08 2.82 -4.01
C GLU A 376 17.95 2.84 -2.48
N ARG A 377 16.87 3.43 -1.94
CA ARG A 377 16.55 3.45 -0.51
C ARG A 377 16.28 2.06 0.05
N ALA A 378 15.57 1.23 -0.71
CA ALA A 378 15.37 -0.18 -0.34
C ALA A 378 16.71 -0.95 -0.29
N ALA A 379 17.68 -0.59 -1.14
CA ALA A 379 19.04 -1.12 -1.13
C ALA A 379 19.98 -0.46 -0.10
N GLY A 380 19.48 0.48 0.71
CA GLY A 380 20.23 1.13 1.79
C GLY A 380 20.82 2.50 1.46
N THR A 381 20.47 3.10 0.32
CA THR A 381 20.98 4.42 -0.06
C THR A 381 20.17 5.55 0.55
N TRP A 382 20.79 6.41 1.38
CA TRP A 382 20.12 7.49 2.10
C TRP A 382 20.98 8.75 2.20
N TYR A 383 20.36 9.93 2.15
CA TYR A 383 21.07 11.16 2.54
C TYR A 383 21.31 11.17 4.05
N ARG A 384 22.52 11.53 4.47
CA ARG A 384 22.88 11.63 5.89
C ARG A 384 22.26 12.84 6.55
N ALA A 385 21.93 12.71 7.83
CA ALA A 385 21.19 13.71 8.59
C ALA A 385 22.05 14.94 8.92
N ARG A 386 21.39 15.99 9.41
CA ARG A 386 22.08 17.19 9.93
C ARG A 386 23.01 16.81 11.08
N GLY A 387 24.25 17.28 11.02
CA GLY A 387 25.30 16.98 11.99
C GLY A 387 26.28 15.91 11.51
N ASP A 388 25.87 15.04 10.59
CA ASP A 388 26.78 14.12 9.91
C ASP A 388 27.57 14.83 8.81
N LYS A 389 28.68 14.20 8.37
CA LYS A 389 29.38 14.64 7.16
C LYS A 389 28.42 14.56 5.95
N PRO A 390 28.09 15.68 5.27
CA PRO A 390 27.15 15.67 4.16
C PRO A 390 27.52 14.65 3.09
N GLY A 391 26.50 13.98 2.56
CA GLY A 391 26.63 12.98 1.51
C GLY A 391 25.57 11.90 1.61
N ARG A 392 25.67 10.92 0.71
CA ARG A 392 24.81 9.73 0.75
C ARG A 392 25.55 8.60 1.48
N ALA A 393 24.86 7.89 2.35
CA ALA A 393 25.19 6.49 2.59
C ALA A 393 24.88 5.76 1.28
N VAL A 394 25.89 5.10 0.70
CA VAL A 394 25.74 4.37 -0.57
C VAL A 394 25.31 2.96 -0.21
N GLY A 395 24.12 2.58 -0.65
CA GLY A 395 23.61 1.22 -0.55
C GLY A 395 24.22 0.31 -1.62
N ARG A 396 23.59 -0.85 -1.83
CA ARG A 396 24.05 -1.82 -2.84
C ARG A 396 23.61 -1.48 -4.27
N LEU A 397 22.75 -0.48 -4.42
CA LEU A 397 22.21 -0.01 -5.70
C LEU A 397 22.33 1.51 -5.78
N ASP A 398 22.98 1.97 -6.85
CA ASP A 398 23.02 3.36 -7.29
C ASP A 398 22.89 3.40 -8.81
N PHE A 399 21.81 3.98 -9.33
CA PHE A 399 21.61 4.06 -10.78
C PHE A 399 22.55 5.07 -11.43
N ASP A 400 23.12 6.02 -10.69
CA ASP A 400 24.10 6.97 -11.22
C ASP A 400 25.37 6.24 -11.69
N GLU A 401 25.80 5.21 -10.95
CA GLU A 401 26.94 4.35 -11.32
C GLU A 401 26.67 3.52 -12.59
N SER A 402 25.39 3.37 -12.96
CA SER A 402 24.98 2.64 -14.16
C SER A 402 25.00 3.51 -15.43
N GLY A 403 25.34 4.80 -15.33
CA GLY A 403 25.55 5.68 -16.48
C GLY A 403 24.29 6.40 -16.99
N ILE A 404 23.28 6.60 -16.14
CA ILE A 404 22.09 7.39 -16.50
C ILE A 404 22.47 8.87 -16.71
N LYS A 405 22.36 9.36 -17.95
CA LYS A 405 22.80 10.73 -18.30
C LYS A 405 21.90 11.82 -17.72
N ASN A 406 20.59 11.56 -17.67
CA ASN A 406 19.60 12.46 -17.11
C ASN A 406 18.60 11.64 -16.28
N ARG A 407 18.89 11.50 -14.97
CA ARG A 407 18.08 10.69 -14.05
C ARG A 407 16.69 11.25 -13.77
N ARG A 408 16.38 12.45 -14.25
CA ARG A 408 15.19 13.22 -13.82
C ARG A 408 14.12 13.32 -14.91
N GLY A 409 14.51 13.11 -16.17
CA GLY A 409 13.62 13.13 -17.32
C GLY A 409 12.92 11.79 -17.54
N VAL A 410 11.60 11.79 -17.69
CA VAL A 410 10.82 10.56 -17.92
C VAL A 410 11.20 9.88 -19.25
N ILE A 411 11.44 10.64 -20.32
CA ILE A 411 11.96 10.08 -21.58
C ILE A 411 13.37 9.51 -21.37
N SER A 412 14.26 10.28 -20.75
CA SER A 412 15.65 9.88 -20.53
C SER A 412 15.77 8.61 -19.67
N PHE A 413 14.88 8.42 -18.69
CA PHE A 413 14.80 7.16 -17.96
C PHE A 413 14.37 6.00 -18.87
N GLY A 414 13.38 6.20 -19.74
CA GLY A 414 12.97 5.18 -20.70
C GLY A 414 14.10 4.78 -21.65
N GLU A 415 14.85 5.75 -22.18
CA GLU A 415 16.03 5.52 -23.02
C GLU A 415 17.16 4.80 -22.26
N PHE A 416 17.40 5.18 -21.00
CA PHE A 416 18.35 4.49 -20.12
C PHE A 416 17.94 3.04 -19.89
N ALA A 417 16.67 2.78 -19.57
CA ALA A 417 16.16 1.43 -19.33
C ALA A 417 16.27 0.56 -20.59
N GLU A 418 16.04 1.11 -21.79
CA GLU A 418 16.26 0.41 -23.06
C GLU A 418 17.73 0.12 -23.35
N ALA A 419 18.62 1.06 -22.98
CA ALA A 419 20.07 0.90 -23.13
C ALA A 419 20.70 -0.03 -22.08
N LYS A 420 19.93 -0.44 -21.07
CA LYS A 420 20.35 -1.29 -19.95
C LYS A 420 19.48 -2.55 -19.84
N PRO A 421 19.48 -3.42 -20.88
CA PRO A 421 18.66 -4.61 -20.90
C PRO A 421 19.01 -5.62 -19.80
N GLU A 422 20.19 -5.50 -19.18
CA GLU A 422 20.60 -6.27 -18.00
C GLU A 422 19.91 -5.79 -16.71
N LEU A 423 19.44 -4.54 -16.66
CA LEU A 423 18.73 -3.99 -15.50
C LEU A 423 17.22 -3.95 -15.70
N PHE A 424 16.77 -3.73 -16.94
CA PHE A 424 15.35 -3.53 -17.25
C PHE A 424 14.89 -4.30 -18.49
N GLU A 425 13.64 -4.71 -18.46
CA GLU A 425 12.85 -5.08 -19.62
C GLU A 425 11.88 -3.93 -19.94
N VAL A 426 11.97 -3.37 -21.15
CA VAL A 426 11.14 -2.22 -21.56
C VAL A 426 10.12 -2.62 -22.62
N ARG A 427 8.87 -2.20 -22.42
CA ARG A 427 7.79 -2.25 -23.42
C ARG A 427 7.27 -0.84 -23.67
N ARG A 428 7.14 -0.45 -24.94
CA ARG A 428 6.48 0.81 -25.34
C ARG A 428 5.05 0.55 -25.80
N PHE A 429 4.13 1.41 -25.39
CA PHE A 429 2.73 1.39 -25.85
C PHE A 429 2.58 2.31 -27.06
N ARG A 430 2.00 1.82 -28.16
CA ARG A 430 1.93 2.55 -29.44
C ARG A 430 0.56 2.39 -30.10
N GLY A 431 0.24 3.31 -31.01
CA GLY A 431 -0.98 3.23 -31.83
C GLY A 431 -2.24 3.10 -30.98
N GLU A 432 -3.03 2.05 -31.26
CA GLU A 432 -4.32 1.79 -30.62
C GLU A 432 -4.21 1.41 -29.13
N GLU A 433 -3.04 0.97 -28.66
CA GLU A 433 -2.79 0.69 -27.23
C GLU A 433 -2.74 1.98 -26.38
N ARG A 434 -2.55 3.15 -27.02
CA ARG A 434 -2.49 4.45 -26.33
C ARG A 434 -3.89 5.00 -26.07
N ILE A 435 -4.64 4.31 -25.24
CA ILE A 435 -6.00 4.73 -24.88
C ILE A 435 -5.94 5.94 -23.94
N PRO A 436 -6.55 7.09 -24.29
CA PRO A 436 -6.60 8.24 -23.43
C PRO A 436 -7.52 7.97 -22.24
N PHE A 437 -7.15 8.47 -21.05
CA PHE A 437 -7.96 8.28 -19.83
C PHE A 437 -9.37 8.88 -19.91
N GLY A 438 -9.63 9.81 -20.83
CA GLY A 438 -10.97 10.30 -21.14
C GLY A 438 -11.95 9.17 -21.48
N GLU A 439 -11.45 8.09 -22.09
CA GLU A 439 -12.18 6.85 -22.37
C GLU A 439 -12.09 5.86 -21.20
N ARG A 440 -12.46 6.29 -19.98
CA ARG A 440 -12.19 5.55 -18.72
C ARG A 440 -12.48 4.05 -18.76
N SER A 441 -13.68 3.64 -19.17
CA SER A 441 -14.04 2.21 -19.17
C SER A 441 -13.18 1.40 -20.14
N ARG A 442 -12.84 1.98 -21.30
CA ARG A 442 -11.92 1.35 -22.26
C ARG A 442 -10.49 1.29 -21.69
N PHE A 443 -10.03 2.37 -21.04
CA PHE A 443 -8.72 2.40 -20.38
C PHE A 443 -8.59 1.33 -19.29
N PHE A 444 -9.62 1.17 -18.45
CA PHE A 444 -9.63 0.13 -17.42
C PHE A 444 -9.77 -1.28 -17.98
N ALA A 445 -10.54 -1.47 -19.05
CA ALA A 445 -10.60 -2.74 -19.77
C ALA A 445 -9.23 -3.13 -20.36
N GLU A 446 -8.49 -2.18 -20.91
CA GLU A 446 -7.13 -2.42 -21.40
C GLU A 446 -6.18 -2.83 -20.26
N LEU A 447 -6.22 -2.13 -19.13
CA LEU A 447 -5.40 -2.47 -17.96
C LEU A 447 -5.73 -3.85 -17.39
N ARG A 448 -6.99 -4.30 -17.48
CA ARG A 448 -7.37 -5.69 -17.16
C ARG A 448 -6.67 -6.66 -18.10
N ASP A 449 -6.68 -6.37 -19.39
CA ASP A 449 -6.10 -7.25 -20.41
C ASP A 449 -4.56 -7.26 -20.31
N PHE A 450 -3.98 -6.20 -19.73
CA PHE A 450 -2.57 -6.09 -19.34
C PHE A 450 -2.25 -6.57 -17.92
N ALA A 451 -3.13 -7.32 -17.26
CA ALA A 451 -2.93 -7.77 -15.88
C ALA A 451 -1.60 -8.53 -15.64
N ASP A 452 -1.15 -9.31 -16.62
CA ASP A 452 0.15 -10.01 -16.54
C ASP A 452 1.31 -9.21 -17.17
N GLU A 453 0.99 -8.09 -17.81
CA GLU A 453 1.93 -7.20 -18.49
C GLU A 453 2.43 -6.08 -17.58
N VAL A 454 1.60 -5.62 -16.62
CA VAL A 454 1.97 -4.60 -15.63
C VAL A 454 1.90 -5.21 -14.23
N ARG A 455 3.06 -5.39 -13.60
CA ARG A 455 3.22 -6.14 -12.36
C ARG A 455 3.76 -5.28 -11.22
N PRO A 456 3.59 -5.71 -9.95
CA PRO A 456 4.29 -5.11 -8.83
C PRO A 456 5.81 -5.07 -9.07
N GLY A 457 6.40 -3.90 -8.82
CA GLY A 457 7.78 -3.61 -9.15
C GLY A 457 7.98 -2.98 -10.54
N ASP A 458 6.94 -2.86 -11.38
CA ASP A 458 7.11 -2.14 -12.65
C ASP A 458 7.11 -0.61 -12.43
N ILE A 459 7.88 0.10 -13.27
CA ILE A 459 7.74 1.55 -13.44
C ILE A 459 6.95 1.79 -14.72
N VAL A 460 5.81 2.47 -14.60
CA VAL A 460 4.95 2.81 -15.74
C VAL A 460 5.03 4.30 -16.00
N SER A 461 5.32 4.66 -17.24
CA SER A 461 5.26 6.04 -17.72
C SER A 461 3.94 6.33 -18.40
N ILE A 462 3.39 7.50 -18.12
CA ILE A 462 2.24 8.07 -18.81
C ILE A 462 2.62 9.35 -19.52
N GLN A 463 1.96 9.62 -20.64
CA GLN A 463 2.20 10.83 -21.42
C GLN A 463 0.90 11.32 -22.05
N GLY A 464 0.68 12.64 -22.03
CA GLY A 464 -0.37 13.29 -22.78
C GLY A 464 -0.49 14.77 -22.49
N GLU A 465 -1.33 15.43 -23.27
CA GLU A 465 -1.54 16.89 -23.17
C GLU A 465 -2.33 17.27 -21.90
N LYS A 466 -1.85 18.27 -21.15
CA LYS A 466 -2.58 18.89 -20.03
C LYS A 466 -3.42 20.08 -20.53
N ARG A 467 -4.16 20.70 -19.61
CA ARG A 467 -4.99 21.90 -19.91
C ARG A 467 -4.18 23.10 -20.42
N ASP A 468 -2.89 23.15 -20.11
CA ASP A 468 -1.94 24.16 -20.60
C ASP A 468 -1.49 23.93 -22.05
N LYS A 469 -2.03 22.91 -22.74
CA LYS A 469 -1.68 22.51 -24.11
C LYS A 469 -0.24 22.04 -24.29
N HIS A 470 0.44 21.71 -23.20
CA HIS A 470 1.75 21.09 -23.25
C HIS A 470 1.66 19.60 -22.99
N ILE A 471 2.63 18.84 -23.53
CA ILE A 471 2.76 17.41 -23.27
C ILE A 471 3.42 17.23 -21.91
N HIS A 472 2.71 16.60 -20.98
CA HIS A 472 3.27 16.25 -19.69
C HIS A 472 3.55 14.76 -19.64
N GLN A 473 4.57 14.42 -18.87
CA GLN A 473 4.99 13.06 -18.60
C GLN A 473 4.99 12.82 -17.10
N HIS A 474 4.81 11.57 -16.71
CA HIS A 474 4.88 11.19 -15.31
C HIS A 474 5.30 9.72 -15.19
N ALA A 475 6.11 9.43 -14.18
CA ALA A 475 6.50 8.08 -13.82
C ALA A 475 5.71 7.61 -12.59
N ILE A 476 5.25 6.37 -12.63
CA ILE A 476 4.41 5.74 -11.61
C ILE A 476 5.08 4.45 -11.19
N PHE A 477 5.19 4.20 -9.89
CA PHE A 477 5.61 2.93 -9.37
C PHE A 477 4.39 2.04 -9.09
N VAL A 478 4.41 0.81 -9.61
CA VAL A 478 3.37 -0.20 -9.35
C VAL A 478 3.76 -0.99 -8.11
N GLU A 479 3.07 -0.73 -6.99
CA GLU A 479 3.38 -1.33 -5.68
C GLU A 479 2.68 -2.68 -5.48
N ARG A 480 1.42 -2.80 -5.93
CA ARG A 480 0.57 -3.99 -5.73
C ARG A 480 -0.37 -4.24 -6.91
N ALA A 481 -0.76 -5.49 -7.06
CA ALA A 481 -1.77 -5.95 -8.00
C ALA A 481 -2.84 -6.77 -7.27
N ASP A 482 -4.07 -6.73 -7.76
CA ASP A 482 -5.18 -7.52 -7.23
C ASP A 482 -4.96 -8.99 -7.57
N PRO A 483 -4.84 -9.92 -6.61
CA PRO A 483 -4.54 -11.32 -6.95
C PRO A 483 -5.63 -12.01 -7.76
N VAL A 484 -6.88 -11.53 -7.71
CA VAL A 484 -7.98 -12.13 -8.50
C VAL A 484 -7.84 -11.75 -9.97
N THR A 485 -7.79 -10.44 -10.26
CA THR A 485 -7.81 -9.95 -11.65
C THR A 485 -6.42 -9.69 -12.24
N GLY A 486 -5.39 -9.61 -11.41
CA GLY A 486 -4.04 -9.14 -11.75
C GLY A 486 -3.97 -7.63 -12.00
N PHE A 487 -5.05 -6.89 -11.75
CA PHE A 487 -5.12 -5.46 -12.02
C PHE A 487 -4.14 -4.67 -11.11
N PRO A 488 -3.29 -3.79 -11.66
CA PRO A 488 -2.32 -3.01 -10.88
C PRO A 488 -3.01 -1.86 -10.13
N PHE A 489 -3.62 -2.14 -8.98
CA PHE A 489 -4.41 -1.14 -8.23
C PHE A 489 -3.55 -0.25 -7.31
N GLY A 490 -2.47 -0.80 -6.74
CA GLY A 490 -1.65 -0.11 -5.75
C GLY A 490 -0.55 0.67 -6.43
N LEU A 491 -0.73 1.98 -6.57
CA LEU A 491 0.24 2.86 -7.22
C LEU A 491 0.86 3.83 -6.24
N ALA A 492 2.13 4.14 -6.44
CA ALA A 492 2.80 5.22 -5.74
C ALA A 492 3.44 6.19 -6.74
N ASP A 493 3.33 7.48 -6.45
CA ASP A 493 3.89 8.52 -7.30
C ASP A 493 4.34 9.75 -6.51
N GLN A 494 5.05 10.64 -7.20
CA GLN A 494 5.48 11.94 -6.70
C GLN A 494 4.94 13.04 -7.61
N MET A 495 3.65 13.35 -7.46
CA MET A 495 3.03 14.54 -8.05
C MET A 495 2.72 15.53 -6.93
N LYS A 496 3.53 16.60 -6.84
CA LYS A 496 3.57 17.61 -5.75
C LYS A 496 4.12 17.13 -4.40
N ARG A 497 3.78 15.93 -3.94
CA ARG A 497 4.39 15.25 -2.79
C ARG A 497 4.17 13.73 -2.92
N PRO A 498 5.02 12.87 -2.34
CA PRO A 498 4.90 11.42 -2.50
C PRO A 498 3.58 10.91 -1.91
N ARG A 499 2.84 10.09 -2.67
CA ARG A 499 1.55 9.55 -2.25
C ARG A 499 1.30 8.17 -2.84
N ARG A 500 0.51 7.37 -2.12
CA ARG A 500 -0.21 6.24 -2.71
C ARG A 500 -1.49 6.74 -3.37
N ARG A 501 -1.71 6.37 -4.63
CA ARG A 501 -2.82 6.85 -5.46
C ARG A 501 -3.44 5.72 -6.27
N THR A 502 -4.57 6.02 -6.89
CA THR A 502 -5.23 5.18 -7.88
C THR A 502 -4.94 5.72 -9.28
N TRP A 503 -5.26 4.93 -10.31
CA TRP A 503 -5.21 5.39 -11.70
C TRP A 503 -6.06 6.65 -11.90
N GLU A 504 -7.29 6.70 -11.39
CA GLU A 504 -8.12 7.92 -11.45
C GLU A 504 -7.42 9.10 -10.76
N GLY A 505 -6.83 8.89 -9.58
CA GLY A 505 -6.13 9.94 -8.87
C GLY A 505 -4.96 10.55 -9.65
N ILE A 506 -4.23 9.75 -10.44
CA ILE A 506 -3.09 10.20 -11.24
C ILE A 506 -3.52 10.77 -12.59
N MET A 507 -4.46 10.11 -13.26
CA MET A 507 -4.82 10.37 -14.66
C MET A 507 -5.87 11.47 -14.83
N ALA A 508 -6.77 11.66 -13.85
CA ALA A 508 -7.91 12.59 -13.98
C ALA A 508 -7.51 14.05 -14.21
N GLU A 509 -6.32 14.47 -13.76
CA GLU A 509 -5.81 15.82 -14.01
C GLU A 509 -5.55 16.12 -15.49
N ALA A 510 -5.40 15.08 -16.32
CA ALA A 510 -5.19 15.22 -17.75
C ALA A 510 -5.73 14.01 -18.52
N PRO A 511 -7.01 14.08 -18.95
CA PRO A 511 -7.70 12.95 -19.56
C PRO A 511 -7.14 12.54 -20.93
N LYS A 512 -6.27 13.34 -21.55
CA LYS A 512 -5.56 12.98 -22.78
C LYS A 512 -4.32 12.11 -22.54
N ARG A 513 -3.96 11.84 -21.28
CA ARG A 513 -2.85 10.95 -20.93
C ARG A 513 -3.21 9.50 -21.24
N SER A 514 -2.24 8.78 -21.78
CA SER A 514 -2.25 7.33 -21.99
C SER A 514 -1.01 6.72 -21.36
N LEU A 515 -0.95 5.39 -21.28
CA LEU A 515 0.32 4.70 -21.05
C LEU A 515 1.31 5.02 -22.18
N PHE A 516 2.59 5.11 -21.85
CA PHE A 516 3.67 5.45 -22.78
C PHE A 516 4.73 4.35 -22.85
N TYR A 517 5.28 3.94 -21.70
CA TYR A 517 6.10 2.73 -21.61
C TYR A 517 5.98 2.08 -20.23
N ARG A 518 6.41 0.82 -20.14
CA ARG A 518 6.65 0.09 -18.90
C ARG A 518 8.12 -0.33 -18.87
N ALA A 519 8.81 -0.03 -17.78
CA ALA A 519 10.15 -0.51 -17.48
C ALA A 519 10.04 -1.46 -16.28
N ARG A 520 10.36 -2.74 -16.51
CA ARG A 520 10.36 -3.79 -15.50
C ARG A 520 11.77 -4.03 -15.01
N PRO A 521 12.10 -3.84 -13.73
CA PRO A 521 13.38 -4.25 -13.19
C PRO A 521 13.58 -5.76 -13.33
N ARG A 522 14.79 -6.17 -13.69
CA ARG A 522 15.19 -7.57 -13.70
C ARG A 522 15.71 -8.03 -12.34
N ASP A 523 15.98 -9.33 -12.23
CA ASP A 523 16.44 -9.97 -11.00
C ASP A 523 17.74 -9.35 -10.48
N GLU A 524 18.59 -8.81 -11.37
CA GLU A 524 19.80 -8.06 -11.03
C GLU A 524 19.52 -6.88 -10.09
N VAL A 525 18.42 -6.14 -10.30
CA VAL A 525 18.03 -5.01 -9.44
C VAL A 525 17.56 -5.51 -8.07
N PHE A 526 16.73 -6.57 -8.05
CA PHE A 526 16.22 -7.14 -6.80
C PHE A 526 17.33 -7.78 -5.97
N ALA A 527 18.33 -8.40 -6.61
CA ALA A 527 19.49 -8.99 -5.96
C ALA A 527 20.38 -7.93 -5.26
N LYS A 528 20.40 -6.68 -5.73
CA LYS A 528 21.06 -5.59 -5.01
C LYS A 528 20.29 -5.19 -3.75
N ILE A 529 18.97 -5.27 -3.77
CA ILE A 529 18.14 -4.90 -2.62
C ILE A 529 18.20 -5.98 -1.53
N ASP A 530 17.95 -7.24 -1.91
CA ASP A 530 18.08 -8.39 -1.02
C ASP A 530 19.11 -9.37 -1.60
N PRO A 531 20.34 -9.43 -1.10
CA PRO A 531 21.36 -10.33 -1.63
C PRO A 531 21.08 -11.82 -1.33
N GLY A 532 20.02 -12.13 -0.58
CA GLY A 532 19.74 -13.47 -0.05
C GLY A 532 20.26 -13.63 1.38
N ALA A 533 19.94 -14.78 1.99
CA ALA A 533 20.63 -15.17 3.22
C ALA A 533 22.11 -15.42 2.90
N PRO A 534 23.06 -15.04 3.79
CA PRO A 534 24.45 -15.44 3.65
C PRO A 534 24.64 -16.95 3.64
#